data_AF-K9Z0S9-F1
#
_entry.id   AF-K9Z0S9-F1
#
_cell.length_a   1.000
_cell.length_b   1.000
_cell.length_c   1.000
_cell.angle_alpha   90.00
_cell.angle_beta   90.00
_cell.angle_gamma   90.00
#
_symmetry.space_group_name_H-M   'P 1'
#
loop_
_entity.id
_entity.type
_entity.pdbx_description
1 polymer ?
#
loop_
_entity_poly.entity_id
_entity_poly.type
_entity_poly.pdbx_seq_one_letter_code
_entity_poly.pdbx_strand_id
1 'polypeptide(L)' 'MAREYSLRVRLTKDEKSRLAYYAKCKNVSMSEIIQDYCKRLPKPPDTKD' A
#
# COMPACT_ATOMS: atom_id res chain seq x y z
N MET A 1 -14.61 4.99 -5.31
CA MET A 1 -14.11 6.02 -4.37
C MET A 1 -12.81 6.57 -4.91
N ALA A 2 -12.73 7.89 -5.08
CA ALA A 2 -11.46 8.54 -5.37
C ALA A 2 -10.52 8.39 -4.17
N ARG A 3 -9.22 8.26 -4.41
CA ARG A 3 -8.21 8.25 -3.36
C ARG A 3 -7.73 9.68 -3.15
N GLU A 4 -8.17 10.29 -2.05
CA GLU A 4 -7.93 11.71 -1.76
C GLU A 4 -6.65 11.95 -0.97
N TYR A 5 -6.18 10.93 -0.24
CA TYR A 5 -5.03 11.03 0.66
C TYR A 5 -3.78 10.37 0.08
N SER A 6 -2.62 10.96 0.38
CA SER A 6 -1.30 10.49 -0.04
C SER A 6 -0.47 9.97 1.12
N LEU A 7 0.25 8.86 0.92
CA LEU A 7 1.18 8.29 1.89
C LEU A 7 2.61 8.34 1.32
N ARG A 8 3.54 8.98 2.05
CA ARG A 8 4.97 8.96 1.73
C ARG A 8 5.69 8.00 2.67
N VAL A 9 6.25 6.91 2.13
CA VAL A 9 7.00 5.90 2.89
C VAL A 9 8.48 6.03 2.57
N ARG A 10 9.34 6.09 3.59
CA ARG A 10 10.79 5.99 3.44
C ARG A 10 11.18 4.51 3.46
N LEU A 11 11.90 4.07 2.44
CA LEU A 11 12.34 2.68 2.28
C LEU A 11 13.86 2.65 2.12
N THR A 12 14.48 1.64 2.68
CA THR A 12 15.85 1.23 2.33
C THR A 12 15.89 0.70 0.90
N LYS A 13 17.12 0.54 0.36
CA LYS A 13 17.33 -0.03 -0.98
C LYS A 13 16.79 -1.46 -1.09
N ASP A 14 16.95 -2.27 -0.04
CA ASP A 14 16.45 -3.65 0.03
C ASP A 14 14.92 -3.68 -0.04
N GLU A 15 14.26 -2.92 0.86
CA GLU A 15 12.80 -2.88 0.94
C GLU A 15 12.17 -2.41 -0.37
N LYS A 16 12.73 -1.36 -1.00
CA LYS A 16 12.27 -0.89 -2.30
C LYS A 16 12.41 -1.97 -3.38
N SER A 17 13.53 -2.69 -3.40
CA SER A 17 13.79 -3.75 -4.38
C SER A 17 12.80 -4.91 -4.21
N ARG A 18 12.55 -5.34 -2.97
CA ARG A 18 11.58 -6.39 -2.64
C ARG A 18 10.15 -5.98 -3.00
N LEU A 19 9.76 -4.74 -2.69
CA LEU A 19 8.43 -4.21 -3.04
C LEU A 19 8.23 -4.14 -4.55
N ALA A 20 9.22 -3.64 -5.29
CA ALA A 20 9.17 -3.56 -6.74
C ALA A 20 9.11 -4.94 -7.40
N TYR A 21 9.90 -5.90 -6.91
CA TYR A 21 9.87 -7.27 -7.40
C TYR A 21 8.50 -7.92 -7.17
N TYR A 22 7.95 -7.80 -5.96
CA TYR A 22 6.65 -8.36 -5.63
C TYR A 22 5.51 -7.74 -6.47
N ALA A 23 5.54 -6.43 -6.67
CA ALA A 23 4.60 -5.72 -7.54
C ALA A 23 4.69 -6.23 -8.98
N LYS A 24 5.92 -6.43 -9.50
CA LYS A 24 6.16 -7.00 -10.83
C LYS A 24 5.62 -8.43 -10.95
N CYS A 25 5.85 -9.30 -9.97
CA CYS A 25 5.33 -10.68 -9.96
C CYS A 25 3.80 -10.72 -10.01
N LYS A 26 3.13 -9.71 -9.46
CA LYS A 26 1.67 -9.59 -9.43
C LYS A 26 1.09 -8.76 -10.58
N ASN A 27 1.94 -8.25 -11.47
CA ASN A 27 1.57 -7.36 -12.57
C ASN A 27 0.74 -6.14 -12.11
N VAL A 28 1.14 -5.54 -10.98
CA VAL A 28 0.52 -4.35 -10.39
C VAL A 28 1.58 -3.33 -10.00
N SER A 29 1.15 -2.12 -9.65
CA SER A 29 2.03 -1.08 -9.13
C SER A 29 2.42 -1.32 -7.67
N MET A 30 3.56 -0.77 -7.22
CA MET A 30 3.96 -0.79 -5.81
C MET A 30 2.90 -0.15 -4.91
N SER A 31 2.24 0.92 -5.39
CA SER A 31 1.12 1.57 -4.71
C SER A 31 -0.06 0.63 -4.46
N GLU A 32 -0.38 -0.25 -5.41
CA GLU A 32 -1.45 -1.24 -5.25
C GLU A 32 -1.11 -2.29 -4.20
N ILE A 33 0.15 -2.69 -4.08
CA ILE A 33 0.59 -3.58 -3.00
C ILE A 33 0.35 -2.93 -1.64
N ILE A 34 0.72 -1.65 -1.47
CA ILE A 34 0.49 -0.92 -0.21
C ILE A 34 -1.00 -0.75 0.06
N GLN A 35 -1.80 -0.45 -0.97
CA GLN A 35 -3.25 -0.31 -0.82
C GLN A 35 -3.93 -1.64 -0.47
N ASP A 36 -3.46 -2.75 -1.05
CA ASP A 36 -3.93 -4.08 -0.69
C ASP A 36 -3.62 -4.40 0.76
N TYR A 37 -2.42 -4.01 1.23
CA TYR A 37 -2.07 -4.13 2.64
C TYR A 37 -3.02 -3.29 3.53
N CYS A 38 -3.31 -2.04 3.15
CA CYS A 38 -4.26 -1.20 3.89
C CYS A 38 -5.67 -1.82 3.98
N LYS A 39 -6.13 -2.54 2.94
CA LYS A 39 -7.44 -3.23 2.96
C LYS A 39 -7.50 -4.39 3.96
N ARG A 40 -6.35 -4.97 4.31
CA ARG A 40 -6.26 -6.09 5.28
C ARG A 40 -6.17 -5.61 6.73
N LEU A 41 -5.93 -4.31 6.94
CA LEU A 41 -5.90 -3.74 8.28
C LEU A 41 -7.30 -3.77 8.90
N PRO A 42 -7.41 -3.93 10.23
CA PRO A 42 -8.70 -3.87 10.90
C PRO A 42 -9.34 -2.49 10.67
N LYS A 43 -10.65 -2.48 10.48
CA LYS A 43 -11.39 -1.22 10.44
C LYS A 43 -11.31 -0.59 11.84
N PRO A 44 -10.97 0.71 11.96
CA PRO A 44 -11.05 1.39 13.24
C PRO A 44 -12.49 1.29 13.76
N PRO A 45 -12.70 1.20 15.09
CA PRO A 45 -14.02 1.23 15.68
C PRO A 45 -14.67 2.57 15.33
N ASP A 46 -15.58 2.55 14.37
CA ASP A 46 -16.50 3.62 13.98
C ASP A 46 -15.89 5.04 14.06
N THR A 47 -15.22 5.46 12.98
CA THR A 47 -15.42 6.86 12.58
C THR A 47 -16.86 6.91 12.09
N LYS A 48 -17.81 7.16 13.01
CA LYS A 48 -19.16 7.57 12.65
C LYS A 48 -19.02 8.83 11.81
N ASP A 49 -19.26 8.70 10.53
CA ASP A 49 -19.64 9.81 9.66
C ASP A 49 -21.15 9.97 9.73
#